data_AF-A0A6N7IEB7-F1
#
_entry.id   AF-A0A6N7IEB7-F1
#
_cell.length_a   1.000
_cell.length_b   1.000
_cell.length_c   1.000
_cell.angle_alpha   90.00
_cell.angle_beta   90.00
_cell.angle_gamma   90.00
#
_symmetry.space_group_name_H-M   'P 1'
#
loop_
_entity.id
_entity.type
_entity.pdbx_description
1 polymer ?
#
loop_
_entity_poly.entity_id
_entity_poly.type
_entity_poly.pdbx_seq_one_letter_code
_entity_poly.pdbx_strand_id
1 'polypeptide(L)'
;MHAGSDSWRPTEKDLAAAEGRTVPDVIAPGLRVLFCGINPGLYSAAVGHHFARPGNRFWKALHEAGFTERLLSPFEDTALPARGLGITNLVDRATAGAADLSAAELQRGVGRLEDKVRDYGPAAVAVLGMHAYRTAFGRRHARIGPQPETICGAHLWLLPNPSGAQARYQLADLVDILRELRETVWSAARSEDRSAIRWLVDGMNVIGTRPDGWWRDRDAAVRRLVHRLERHQDSSGEPLTVVFDGRPPADLADASVQVRFAPRRGRDAADDEIVRMVETDRDPGSLRVVTSDSTLAARARAGGAGVVSAGSFLRRLGDR
;
A
#
# COMPACT_ATOMS: atom_id res chain seq x y z
N MET A 1 25.68 3.86 -27.61
CA MET A 1 24.84 2.68 -27.34
C MET A 1 25.77 1.53 -27.00
N HIS A 2 25.97 1.25 -25.71
CA HIS A 2 26.61 0.01 -25.25
C HIS A 2 25.50 -0.88 -24.68
N ALA A 3 24.99 -1.77 -25.53
CA ALA A 3 24.15 -2.88 -25.11
C ALA A 3 25.09 -4.03 -24.71
N GLY A 4 25.20 -4.29 -23.41
CA GLY A 4 25.99 -5.39 -22.85
C GLY A 4 25.70 -5.50 -21.36
N SER A 5 24.96 -6.53 -20.98
CA SER A 5 24.47 -6.80 -19.62
C SER A 5 25.52 -7.32 -18.64
N ASP A 6 26.82 -7.12 -18.87
CA ASP A 6 27.88 -7.70 -18.02
C ASP A 6 28.95 -6.68 -17.61
N SER A 7 28.88 -6.28 -16.34
CA SER A 7 29.98 -5.84 -15.47
C SER A 7 31.07 -4.95 -16.10
N TRP A 8 30.73 -3.72 -16.49
CA TRP A 8 31.77 -2.73 -16.74
C TRP A 8 32.45 -2.33 -15.41
N ARG A 9 33.78 -2.47 -15.36
CA ARG A 9 34.61 -2.03 -14.22
C ARG A 9 35.33 -0.73 -14.61
N PRO A 10 35.03 0.41 -13.95
CA PRO A 10 35.69 1.67 -14.23
C PRO A 10 37.17 1.63 -13.82
N THR A 11 38.01 2.25 -14.64
CA THR A 11 39.44 2.49 -14.32
C THR A 11 39.60 3.63 -13.32
N GLU A 12 40.79 3.82 -12.76
CA GLU A 12 41.08 4.98 -11.89
C GLU A 12 40.80 6.32 -12.60
N LYS A 13 41.12 6.41 -13.89
CA LYS A 13 40.82 7.59 -14.71
C LYS A 13 39.32 7.82 -14.82
N ASP A 14 38.52 6.76 -14.99
CA ASP A 14 37.07 6.87 -15.05
C ASP A 14 36.48 7.32 -13.70
N LEU A 15 37.03 6.83 -12.59
CA LEU A 15 36.61 7.25 -11.25
C LEU A 15 36.93 8.73 -10.98
N ALA A 16 38.13 9.18 -11.35
CA ALA A 16 38.51 10.60 -11.25
C ALA A 16 37.60 11.48 -12.12
N ALA A 17 37.30 11.03 -13.35
CA ALA A 17 36.40 11.74 -14.26
C ALA A 17 34.93 11.71 -13.82
N ALA A 18 34.57 10.83 -12.88
CA ALA A 18 33.22 10.70 -12.34
C ALA A 18 32.93 11.66 -11.18
N GLU A 19 33.95 12.31 -10.62
CA GLU A 19 33.75 13.34 -9.61
C GLU A 19 32.88 14.46 -10.17
N GLY A 20 31.86 14.88 -9.42
CA GLY A 20 30.94 15.90 -9.90
C GLY A 20 29.78 15.38 -10.75
N ARG A 21 29.87 14.16 -11.30
CA ARG A 21 28.79 13.58 -12.12
C ARG A 21 27.58 13.21 -11.27
N THR A 22 26.45 13.01 -11.93
CA THR A 22 25.20 12.57 -11.33
C THR A 22 24.86 11.16 -11.80
N VAL A 23 24.01 10.46 -11.03
CA VAL A 23 23.35 9.23 -11.45
C VAL A 23 21.86 9.54 -11.60
N PRO A 24 21.22 9.25 -12.74
CA PRO A 24 19.78 9.50 -12.92
C PRO A 24 18.95 8.79 -11.86
N ASP A 25 17.87 9.43 -11.41
CA ASP A 25 16.92 8.77 -10.52
C ASP A 25 16.23 7.59 -11.22
N VAL A 26 16.01 6.54 -10.46
CA VAL A 26 15.13 5.42 -10.85
C VAL A 26 13.81 5.65 -10.14
N ILE A 27 12.87 6.32 -10.80
CA ILE A 27 11.64 6.80 -10.16
C ILE A 27 10.45 6.76 -11.12
N ALA A 28 9.26 6.50 -10.58
CA ALA A 28 7.98 6.52 -11.29
C ALA A 28 6.86 6.86 -10.28
N PRO A 29 5.63 7.20 -10.73
CA PRO A 29 4.50 7.35 -9.83
C PRO A 29 4.10 6.02 -9.16
N GLY A 30 3.49 6.09 -7.97
CA GLY A 30 2.86 4.93 -7.31
C GLY A 30 3.84 3.92 -6.71
N LEU A 31 5.04 4.37 -6.33
CA LEU A 31 6.01 3.49 -5.67
C LEU A 31 5.53 3.13 -4.25
N ARG A 32 5.77 1.89 -3.84
CA ARG A 32 5.65 1.47 -2.44
C ARG A 32 6.80 2.00 -1.60
N VAL A 33 8.02 1.99 -2.15
CA VAL A 33 9.21 2.50 -1.45
C VAL A 33 10.11 3.27 -2.41
N LEU A 34 10.47 4.50 -2.02
CA LEU A 34 11.57 5.27 -2.62
C LEU A 34 12.80 5.20 -1.70
N PHE A 35 13.83 4.47 -2.12
CA PHE A 35 15.11 4.42 -1.42
C PHE A 35 15.93 5.67 -1.73
N CYS A 36 16.42 6.35 -0.69
CA CYS A 36 17.20 7.57 -0.81
C CYS A 36 18.62 7.35 -0.26
N GLY A 37 19.60 7.19 -1.16
CA GLY A 37 21.01 7.22 -0.79
C GLY A 37 21.46 8.62 -0.36
N ILE A 38 22.68 8.73 0.17
CA ILE A 38 23.25 10.04 0.52
C ILE A 38 23.63 10.79 -0.75
N ASN A 39 24.54 10.21 -1.51
CA ASN A 39 25.01 10.68 -2.81
C ASN A 39 25.67 9.52 -3.57
N PRO A 40 25.81 9.62 -4.90
CA PRO A 40 26.53 8.61 -5.66
C PRO A 40 28.01 8.54 -5.22
N GLY A 41 28.51 7.33 -4.99
CA GLY A 41 29.97 7.13 -4.94
C GLY A 41 30.57 7.22 -6.35
N LEU A 42 31.85 7.58 -6.47
CA LEU A 42 32.54 7.69 -7.77
C LEU A 42 32.34 6.47 -8.68
N TYR A 43 32.30 5.26 -8.12
CA TYR A 43 32.05 4.04 -8.89
C TYR A 43 30.64 4.03 -9.52
N SER A 44 29.61 4.31 -8.72
CA SER A 44 28.22 4.40 -9.19
C SER A 44 28.05 5.48 -10.24
N ALA A 45 28.71 6.63 -10.06
CA ALA A 45 28.68 7.74 -10.99
C ALA A 45 29.42 7.45 -12.29
N ALA A 46 30.53 6.70 -12.22
CA ALA A 46 31.23 6.25 -13.42
C ALA A 46 30.31 5.34 -14.23
N VAL A 47 29.78 4.27 -13.62
CA VAL A 47 28.96 3.27 -14.32
C VAL A 47 27.53 3.71 -14.62
N GLY A 48 27.05 4.78 -14.00
CA GLY A 48 25.70 5.31 -14.21
C GLY A 48 24.58 4.55 -13.49
N HIS A 49 24.92 3.74 -12.48
CA HIS A 49 23.96 2.88 -11.77
C HIS A 49 24.08 2.98 -10.24
N HIS A 50 22.95 2.92 -9.57
CA HIS A 50 22.87 3.06 -8.11
C HIS A 50 23.53 1.89 -7.38
N PHE A 51 24.26 2.19 -6.31
CA PHE A 51 24.89 1.20 -5.43
C PHE A 51 25.78 0.16 -6.15
N ALA A 52 26.36 0.50 -7.29
CA ALA A 52 27.07 -0.44 -8.16
C ALA A 52 28.46 -0.89 -7.69
N ARG A 53 29.07 -0.20 -6.71
CA ARG A 53 30.41 -0.55 -6.22
C ARG A 53 30.43 -2.00 -5.68
N PRO A 54 31.38 -2.86 -6.11
CA PRO A 54 31.56 -4.17 -5.52
C PRO A 54 31.72 -4.09 -3.99
N GLY A 55 30.99 -4.95 -3.27
CA GLY A 55 30.94 -4.93 -1.81
C GLY A 55 29.88 -4.00 -1.20
N ASN A 56 29.17 -3.20 -2.01
CA ASN A 56 27.90 -2.61 -1.57
C ASN A 56 26.84 -3.71 -1.43
N ARG A 57 26.12 -3.71 -0.31
CA ARG A 57 25.20 -4.79 0.07
C ARG A 57 23.74 -4.49 -0.28
N PHE A 58 23.42 -3.33 -0.85
CA PHE A 58 22.05 -2.89 -1.12
C PHE A 58 21.26 -3.93 -1.91
N TRP A 59 21.75 -4.31 -3.09
CA TRP A 59 21.06 -5.25 -3.99
C TRP A 59 20.85 -6.63 -3.36
N LYS A 60 21.85 -7.12 -2.62
CA LYS A 60 21.77 -8.40 -1.91
C LYS A 60 20.76 -8.33 -0.76
N ALA A 61 20.81 -7.28 0.05
CA ALA A 61 19.87 -7.07 1.16
C ALA A 61 18.43 -6.88 0.67
N LEU A 62 18.24 -6.13 -0.44
CA LEU A 62 16.94 -5.92 -1.08
C LEU A 62 16.31 -7.25 -1.50
N HIS A 63 17.08 -8.13 -2.14
CA HIS A 63 16.63 -9.45 -2.54
C HIS A 63 16.32 -10.35 -1.33
N GLU A 64 17.24 -10.46 -0.37
CA GLU A 64 17.06 -11.32 0.82
C GLU A 64 15.92 -10.85 1.76
N ALA A 65 15.57 -9.56 1.71
CA ALA A 65 14.39 -9.01 2.37
C ALA A 65 13.07 -9.29 1.62
N GLY A 66 13.15 -9.84 0.40
CA GLY A 66 11.98 -10.26 -0.39
C GLY A 66 11.33 -9.13 -1.22
N PHE A 67 12.04 -8.02 -1.46
CA PHE A 67 11.57 -6.97 -2.36
C PHE A 67 11.68 -7.35 -3.84
N THR A 68 12.61 -8.25 -4.19
CA THR A 68 12.79 -8.78 -5.55
C THR A 68 12.83 -10.29 -5.55
N GLU A 69 12.26 -10.90 -6.59
CA GLU A 69 12.14 -12.36 -6.76
C GLU A 69 13.49 -13.06 -7.00
N ARG A 70 14.47 -12.30 -7.51
CA ARG A 70 15.86 -12.72 -7.67
C ARG A 70 16.81 -11.58 -7.31
N LEU A 71 18.09 -11.90 -7.18
CA LEU A 71 19.13 -10.88 -7.07
C LEU A 71 19.25 -10.12 -8.41
N LEU A 72 18.97 -8.82 -8.36
CA LEU A 72 19.18 -7.91 -9.50
C LEU A 72 20.61 -7.37 -9.47
N SER A 73 21.19 -7.22 -10.66
CA SER A 73 22.41 -6.47 -10.89
C SER A 73 22.14 -4.96 -10.81
N PRO A 74 23.11 -4.12 -10.40
CA PRO A 74 22.98 -2.66 -10.49
C PRO A 74 22.57 -2.16 -11.89
N PHE A 75 22.99 -2.86 -12.94
CA PHE A 75 22.64 -2.53 -14.34
C PHE A 75 21.18 -2.82 -14.70
N GLU A 76 20.43 -3.45 -13.79
CA GLU A 76 19.00 -3.77 -13.93
C GLU A 76 18.13 -2.84 -13.07
N ASP A 77 18.67 -1.72 -12.57
CA ASP A 77 17.97 -0.80 -11.68
C ASP A 77 16.69 -0.22 -12.30
N THR A 78 16.67 0.01 -13.62
CA THR A 78 15.47 0.41 -14.38
C THR A 78 14.29 -0.57 -14.30
N ALA A 79 14.48 -1.80 -13.81
CA ALA A 79 13.41 -2.76 -13.59
C ALA A 79 12.67 -2.55 -12.25
N LEU A 80 13.20 -1.74 -11.34
CA LEU A 80 12.62 -1.51 -10.01
C LEU A 80 11.24 -0.83 -10.03
N PRO A 81 10.97 0.19 -10.87
CA PRO A 81 9.67 0.87 -10.86
C PRO A 81 8.48 -0.05 -11.11
N ALA A 82 8.63 -1.05 -11.99
CA ALA A 82 7.60 -2.06 -12.26
C ALA A 82 7.27 -2.93 -11.03
N ARG A 83 8.12 -2.94 -10.00
CA ARG A 83 7.91 -3.63 -8.71
C ARG A 83 7.46 -2.67 -7.60
N GLY A 84 7.17 -1.41 -7.93
CA GLY A 84 6.83 -0.36 -6.97
C GLY A 84 8.02 0.12 -6.15
N LEU A 85 9.24 0.01 -6.68
CA LEU A 85 10.47 0.42 -6.00
C LEU A 85 11.19 1.51 -6.79
N GLY A 86 11.78 2.47 -6.10
CA GLY A 86 12.60 3.50 -6.73
C GLY A 86 13.87 3.79 -5.94
N ILE A 87 14.83 4.44 -6.58
CA ILE A 87 16.09 4.87 -6.00
C ILE A 87 16.37 6.33 -6.40
N THR A 88 16.74 7.13 -5.41
CA THR A 88 17.25 8.50 -5.58
C THR A 88 18.40 8.75 -4.61
N ASN A 89 19.00 9.94 -4.66
CA ASN A 89 19.95 10.41 -3.67
C ASN A 89 19.54 11.76 -3.10
N LEU A 90 19.96 12.03 -1.86
CA LEU A 90 19.74 13.31 -1.20
C LEU A 90 20.58 14.43 -1.86
N VAL A 91 21.81 14.10 -2.27
CA VAL A 91 22.71 14.98 -3.02
C VAL A 91 23.07 14.32 -4.34
N ASP A 92 22.93 15.06 -5.44
CA ASP A 92 23.04 14.52 -6.80
C ASP A 92 24.50 14.29 -7.21
N ARG A 93 25.40 15.12 -6.68
CA ARG A 93 26.83 15.13 -7.04
C ARG A 93 27.59 13.95 -6.45
N ALA A 94 28.35 13.27 -7.30
CA ALA A 94 29.23 12.19 -6.87
C ALA A 94 30.48 12.69 -6.14
N THR A 95 30.85 11.96 -5.07
CA THR A 95 32.08 12.21 -4.29
C THR A 95 32.77 10.89 -3.94
N ALA A 96 34.01 10.97 -3.44
CA ALA A 96 34.74 9.80 -2.94
C ALA A 96 34.08 9.21 -1.69
N GLY A 97 33.52 10.06 -0.82
CA GLY A 97 32.69 9.64 0.29
C GLY A 97 31.68 10.69 0.74
N ALA A 98 30.69 10.24 1.51
CA ALA A 98 29.65 11.12 2.08
C ALA A 98 30.20 12.18 3.06
N ALA A 99 31.44 12.03 3.55
CA ALA A 99 32.10 13.00 4.43
C ALA A 99 32.46 14.31 3.71
N ASP A 100 32.49 14.30 2.38
CA ASP A 100 32.81 15.47 1.55
C ASP A 100 31.60 16.41 1.38
N LEU A 101 30.46 16.09 1.99
CA LEU A 101 29.22 16.85 1.87
C LEU A 101 29.02 17.78 3.07
N SER A 102 28.74 19.05 2.80
CA SER A 102 28.40 20.01 3.84
C SER A 102 26.99 19.78 4.41
N ALA A 103 26.76 20.19 5.66
CA ALA A 103 25.44 20.15 6.27
C ALA A 103 24.39 20.93 5.46
N ALA A 104 24.78 22.07 4.87
CA ALA A 104 23.90 22.89 4.05
C ALA A 104 23.51 22.20 2.73
N GLU A 105 24.41 21.44 2.11
CA GLU A 105 24.09 20.63 0.92
C GLU A 105 23.10 19.53 1.24
N LEU A 106 23.31 18.82 2.35
CA LEU A 106 22.41 17.77 2.82
C LEU A 106 21.01 18.33 3.13
N GLN A 107 20.92 19.48 3.81
CA GLN A 107 19.66 20.15 4.10
C GLN A 107 18.92 20.61 2.84
N ARG A 108 19.64 21.18 1.85
CA ARG A 108 19.03 21.50 0.54
C ARG A 108 18.54 20.26 -0.19
N GLY A 109 19.19 19.12 0.01
CA GLY A 109 18.75 17.83 -0.52
C GLY A 109 17.38 17.40 -0.02
N VAL A 110 17.00 17.76 1.21
CA VAL A 110 15.68 17.43 1.77
C VAL A 110 14.58 18.10 0.96
N GLY A 111 14.72 19.38 0.60
CA GLY A 111 13.73 20.08 -0.22
C GLY A 111 13.51 19.40 -1.58
N ARG A 112 14.60 18.99 -2.26
CA ARG A 112 14.50 18.23 -3.52
C ARG A 112 13.84 16.86 -3.34
N LEU A 113 14.12 16.19 -2.21
CA LEU A 113 13.47 14.93 -1.88
C LEU A 113 11.97 15.11 -1.64
N GLU A 114 11.57 16.16 -0.91
CA GLU A 114 10.16 16.51 -0.71
C GLU A 114 9.44 16.82 -2.03
N ASP A 115 10.10 17.52 -2.96
CA ASP A 115 9.57 17.77 -4.30
C ASP A 115 9.28 16.45 -5.04
N LYS A 116 10.25 15.53 -5.05
CA LYS A 116 10.06 14.18 -5.63
C LYS A 116 8.93 13.41 -4.94
N VAL A 117 8.82 13.50 -3.62
CA VAL A 117 7.75 12.79 -2.88
C VAL A 117 6.38 13.36 -3.24
N ARG A 118 6.25 14.67 -3.38
CA ARG A 118 5.00 15.31 -3.82
C ARG A 118 4.63 14.94 -5.25
N ASP A 119 5.61 14.87 -6.15
CA ASP A 119 5.37 14.60 -7.57
C ASP A 119 5.08 13.12 -7.86
N TYR A 120 5.74 12.19 -7.16
CA TYR A 120 5.67 10.76 -7.44
C TYR A 120 4.82 9.96 -6.44
N GLY A 121 4.47 10.55 -5.30
CA GLY A 121 3.59 9.96 -4.28
C GLY A 121 3.99 8.56 -3.79
N PRO A 122 5.25 8.31 -3.38
CA PRO A 122 5.62 7.01 -2.81
C PRO A 122 4.94 6.77 -1.45
N ALA A 123 4.57 5.53 -1.14
CA ALA A 123 3.99 5.20 0.17
C ALA A 123 4.99 5.33 1.33
N ALA A 124 6.28 5.05 1.07
CA ALA A 124 7.36 5.26 2.03
C ALA A 124 8.64 5.78 1.37
N VAL A 125 9.43 6.52 2.15
CA VAL A 125 10.78 6.97 1.81
C VAL A 125 11.76 6.38 2.80
N ALA A 126 12.77 5.67 2.31
CA ALA A 126 13.78 5.02 3.13
C ALA A 126 15.16 5.65 2.90
N VAL A 127 15.64 6.45 3.84
CA VAL A 127 16.93 7.15 3.75
C VAL A 127 18.05 6.24 4.27
N LEU A 128 19.06 5.97 3.44
CA LEU A 128 20.17 5.07 3.75
C LEU A 128 21.39 5.86 4.23
N GLY A 129 21.54 6.00 5.55
CA GLY A 129 22.70 6.67 6.13
C GLY A 129 22.39 7.52 7.35
N MET A 130 22.67 6.99 8.53
CA MET A 130 22.36 7.62 9.82
C MET A 130 22.92 9.03 9.98
N HIS A 131 24.20 9.27 9.64
CA HIS A 131 24.80 10.59 9.84
C HIS A 131 24.20 11.64 8.90
N ALA A 132 24.05 11.30 7.62
CA ALA A 132 23.45 12.18 6.63
C ALA A 132 22.00 12.52 6.98
N TYR A 133 21.19 11.51 7.36
CA TYR A 133 19.82 11.73 7.81
C TYR A 133 19.75 12.68 9.01
N ARG A 134 20.49 12.40 10.07
CA ARG A 134 20.48 13.22 11.29
C ARG A 134 20.88 14.67 11.02
N THR A 135 21.80 14.88 10.10
CA THR A 135 22.27 16.22 9.70
C THR A 135 21.25 16.93 8.82
N ALA A 136 20.78 16.26 7.77
CA ALA A 136 19.84 16.80 6.79
C ALA A 136 18.49 17.16 7.40
N PHE A 137 17.94 16.27 8.23
CA PHE A 137 16.64 16.42 8.87
C PHE A 137 16.73 17.09 10.26
N GLY A 138 17.93 17.42 10.74
CA GLY A 138 18.14 18.03 12.06
C GLY A 138 17.80 17.11 13.25
N ARG A 139 17.67 15.79 13.04
CA ARG A 139 17.22 14.82 14.04
C ARG A 139 18.38 14.11 14.74
N ARG A 140 19.12 14.81 15.61
CA ARG A 140 20.35 14.30 16.26
C ARG A 140 20.24 12.91 16.91
N HIS A 141 19.06 12.54 17.41
CA HIS A 141 18.83 11.27 18.12
C HIS A 141 18.06 10.21 17.32
N ALA A 142 17.80 10.44 16.02
CA ALA A 142 17.07 9.48 15.18
C ALA A 142 17.70 8.08 15.22
N ARG A 143 16.87 7.05 15.31
CA ARG A 143 17.26 5.64 15.37
C ARG A 143 16.94 4.95 14.05
N ILE A 144 17.60 3.83 13.79
CA ILE A 144 17.26 2.97 12.65
C ILE A 144 15.80 2.50 12.79
N GLY A 145 15.09 2.43 11.66
CA GLY A 145 13.70 1.99 11.58
C GLY A 145 12.71 3.11 11.25
N PRO A 146 11.42 2.91 11.55
CA PRO A 146 10.38 3.88 11.25
C PRO A 146 10.59 5.15 12.06
N GLN A 147 10.34 6.30 11.43
CA GLN A 147 10.39 7.59 12.08
C GLN A 147 8.97 8.04 12.44
N PRO A 148 8.79 8.78 13.54
CA PRO A 148 7.46 9.24 13.95
C PRO A 148 6.88 10.30 13.00
N GLU A 149 7.74 11.00 12.25
CA GLU A 149 7.32 11.96 11.25
C GLU A 149 7.11 11.31 9.87
N THR A 150 6.28 11.95 9.05
CA THR A 150 6.16 11.67 7.61
C THR A 150 6.95 12.70 6.79
N ILE A 151 7.23 12.37 5.54
CA ILE A 151 7.75 13.32 4.54
C ILE A 151 6.68 13.50 3.48
N CYS A 152 6.03 14.66 3.44
CA CYS A 152 4.94 14.95 2.50
C CYS A 152 3.85 13.86 2.45
N GLY A 153 3.50 13.26 3.60
CA GLY A 153 2.50 12.19 3.70
C GLY A 153 3.06 10.77 3.58
N ALA A 154 4.26 10.58 3.05
CA ALA A 154 4.91 9.27 2.97
C ALA A 154 5.53 8.86 4.31
N HIS A 155 5.47 7.57 4.66
CA HIS A 155 6.16 7.03 5.83
C HIS A 155 7.67 7.21 5.70
N LEU A 156 8.32 7.78 6.72
CA LEU A 156 9.76 8.02 6.70
C LEU A 156 10.50 6.93 7.46
N TRP A 157 11.54 6.38 6.84
CA TRP A 157 12.38 5.33 7.42
C TRP A 157 13.85 5.71 7.37
N LEU A 158 14.57 5.38 8.44
CA LEU A 158 16.02 5.52 8.52
C LEU A 158 16.67 4.14 8.47
N LEU A 159 17.44 3.87 7.41
CA LEU A 159 18.16 2.62 7.24
C LEU A 159 19.68 2.80 7.43
N PRO A 160 20.41 1.74 7.83
CA PRO A 160 21.87 1.76 7.83
C PRO A 160 22.42 1.92 6.41
N ASN A 161 23.64 2.44 6.30
CA ASN A 161 24.31 2.55 5.00
C ASN A 161 24.77 1.16 4.51
N PRO A 162 24.40 0.71 3.29
CA PRO A 162 24.76 -0.61 2.79
C PRO A 162 26.22 -0.75 2.34
N SER A 163 26.99 0.34 2.29
CA SER A 163 28.41 0.32 1.94
C SER A 163 29.21 -0.65 2.83
N GLY A 164 30.07 -1.47 2.22
CA GLY A 164 30.95 -2.40 2.93
C GLY A 164 32.10 -1.72 3.69
N ALA A 165 32.42 -0.46 3.36
CA ALA A 165 33.57 0.26 3.95
C ALA A 165 33.37 0.69 5.42
N GLN A 166 32.15 0.59 5.95
CA GLN A 166 31.77 1.06 7.29
C GLN A 166 30.84 0.03 7.97
N ALA A 167 31.31 -1.21 8.16
CA ALA A 167 30.46 -2.34 8.53
C ALA A 167 30.18 -2.45 10.05
N ARG A 168 29.60 -1.41 10.66
CA ARG A 168 28.94 -1.54 11.97
C ARG A 168 27.70 -2.44 11.88
N TYR A 169 27.02 -2.41 10.73
CA TYR A 169 25.87 -3.26 10.42
C TYR A 169 26.30 -4.32 9.40
N GLN A 170 25.97 -5.57 9.69
CA GLN A 170 26.18 -6.72 8.83
C GLN A 170 25.03 -6.84 7.81
N LEU A 171 25.18 -7.75 6.85
CA LEU A 171 24.14 -7.98 5.84
C LEU A 171 22.81 -8.40 6.50
N ALA A 172 22.86 -9.29 7.50
CA ALA A 172 21.68 -9.74 8.22
C ALA A 172 20.90 -8.57 8.84
N ASP A 173 21.60 -7.62 9.48
CA ASP A 173 20.95 -6.43 10.07
C ASP A 173 20.23 -5.58 9.01
N LEU A 174 20.81 -5.45 7.81
CA LEU A 174 20.17 -4.75 6.69
C LEU A 174 18.94 -5.50 6.19
N VAL A 175 19.01 -6.83 6.12
CA VAL A 175 17.90 -7.67 5.68
C VAL A 175 16.73 -7.58 6.65
N ASP A 176 16.99 -7.64 7.96
CA ASP A 176 15.93 -7.61 8.97
C ASP A 176 15.17 -6.28 8.94
N ILE A 177 15.88 -5.14 8.90
CA ILE A 177 15.22 -3.83 8.85
C ILE A 177 14.48 -3.59 7.52
N LEU A 178 15.00 -4.11 6.40
CA LEU A 178 14.33 -4.05 5.11
C LEU A 178 13.08 -4.92 5.10
N ARG A 179 13.11 -6.08 5.76
CA ARG A 179 11.94 -6.96 5.90
C ARG A 179 10.85 -6.28 6.73
N GLU A 180 11.21 -5.62 7.82
CA GLU A 180 10.27 -4.83 8.64
C GLU A 180 9.62 -3.69 7.82
N LEU A 181 10.43 -2.95 7.04
CA LEU A 181 9.93 -1.92 6.12
C LEU A 181 8.95 -2.53 5.10
N ARG A 182 9.34 -3.64 4.46
CA ARG A 182 8.51 -4.34 3.46
C ARG A 182 7.17 -4.76 4.05
N GLU A 183 7.19 -5.37 5.23
CA GLU A 183 5.97 -5.82 5.91
C GLU A 183 5.07 -4.64 6.24
N THR A 184 5.62 -3.51 6.68
CA THR A 184 4.86 -2.30 6.97
C THR A 184 4.18 -1.75 5.71
N VAL A 185 4.93 -1.55 4.62
CA VAL A 185 4.37 -0.95 3.39
C VAL A 185 3.46 -1.90 2.62
N TRP A 186 3.70 -3.22 2.64
CA TRP A 186 2.77 -4.17 2.03
C TRP A 186 1.54 -4.43 2.89
N SER A 187 1.62 -4.32 4.22
CA SER A 187 0.44 -4.42 5.09
C SER A 187 -0.44 -3.18 4.98
N ALA A 188 0.16 -1.99 4.88
CA ALA A 188 -0.55 -0.74 4.57
C ALA A 188 -1.22 -0.81 3.21
N ALA A 189 -0.51 -1.29 2.16
CA ALA A 189 -1.11 -1.52 0.85
C ALA A 189 -2.22 -2.58 0.89
N ARG A 190 -2.15 -3.63 1.73
CA ARG A 190 -3.26 -4.56 1.94
C ARG A 190 -4.43 -3.95 2.72
N SER A 191 -4.21 -2.91 3.50
CA SER A 191 -5.28 -2.14 4.13
C SER A 191 -5.90 -1.08 3.23
N GLU A 192 -5.19 -0.61 2.19
CA GLU A 192 -5.69 0.32 1.16
C GLU A 192 -6.31 -0.42 -0.04
N ASP A 193 -5.75 -1.57 -0.45
CA ASP A 193 -6.27 -2.52 -1.46
C ASP A 193 -7.43 -3.36 -0.89
N ARG A 194 -7.54 -3.42 0.44
CA ARG A 194 -8.84 -3.52 1.09
C ARG A 194 -9.42 -2.10 1.14
N SER A 195 -9.92 -1.57 0.02
CA SER A 195 -11.13 -0.77 0.18
C SER A 195 -12.09 -1.70 0.93
N ALA A 196 -12.32 -1.38 2.22
CA ALA A 196 -12.88 -2.34 3.17
C ALA A 196 -14.08 -2.99 2.50
N ILE A 197 -14.11 -4.33 2.37
CA ILE A 197 -15.21 -5.00 1.65
C ILE A 197 -16.52 -4.42 2.17
N ARG A 198 -17.27 -3.76 1.28
CA ARG A 198 -18.52 -3.10 1.64
C ARG A 198 -19.66 -4.02 1.28
N TRP A 199 -20.42 -4.41 2.27
CA TRP A 199 -21.49 -5.37 2.10
C TRP A 199 -22.81 -4.66 1.77
N LEU A 200 -23.47 -5.11 0.69
CA LEU A 200 -24.85 -4.74 0.37
C LEU A 200 -25.73 -5.98 0.53
N VAL A 201 -26.56 -5.99 1.56
CA VAL A 201 -27.34 -7.17 1.95
C VAL A 201 -28.78 -7.03 1.48
N ASP A 202 -29.24 -7.98 0.68
CA ASP A 202 -30.66 -8.17 0.40
C ASP A 202 -31.33 -8.79 1.64
N GLY A 203 -31.99 -7.93 2.43
CA GLY A 203 -32.47 -8.29 3.75
C GLY A 203 -33.57 -9.36 3.71
N MET A 204 -34.47 -9.31 2.74
CA MET A 204 -35.57 -10.27 2.64
C MET A 204 -35.08 -11.62 2.11
N ASN A 205 -34.13 -11.63 1.17
CA ASN A 205 -33.51 -12.87 0.71
C ASN A 205 -32.74 -13.58 1.83
N VAL A 206 -32.02 -12.82 2.68
CA VAL A 206 -31.32 -13.40 3.84
C VAL A 206 -32.29 -13.96 4.88
N ILE A 207 -33.35 -13.21 5.23
CA ILE A 207 -34.39 -13.71 6.16
C ILE A 207 -35.03 -14.99 5.61
N GLY A 208 -35.36 -15.01 4.31
CA GLY A 208 -36.03 -16.12 3.65
C GLY A 208 -35.25 -17.43 3.60
N THR A 209 -33.94 -17.42 3.91
CA THR A 209 -33.14 -18.64 3.93
C THR A 209 -33.49 -19.60 5.07
N ARG A 210 -34.13 -19.12 6.14
CA ARG A 210 -34.50 -19.94 7.31
C ARG A 210 -36.01 -20.00 7.47
N PRO A 211 -36.59 -21.20 7.66
CA PRO A 211 -38.00 -21.36 7.96
C PRO A 211 -38.28 -21.10 9.45
N ASP A 212 -37.95 -19.92 9.95
CA ASP A 212 -38.08 -19.53 11.37
C ASP A 212 -39.45 -18.90 11.72
N GLY A 213 -40.40 -18.94 10.79
CA GLY A 213 -41.72 -18.34 10.96
C GLY A 213 -41.78 -16.84 10.68
N TRP A 214 -40.76 -16.24 10.03
CA TRP A 214 -40.70 -14.79 9.73
C TRP A 214 -41.96 -14.21 9.06
N TRP A 215 -42.73 -15.01 8.31
CA TRP A 215 -43.97 -14.57 7.67
C TRP A 215 -45.08 -14.20 8.66
N ARG A 216 -44.99 -14.63 9.93
CA ARG A 216 -45.93 -14.30 10.99
C ARG A 216 -45.61 -12.96 11.67
N ASP A 217 -44.33 -12.60 11.72
CA ASP A 217 -43.84 -11.35 12.31
C ASP A 217 -42.59 -10.89 11.56
N ARG A 218 -42.84 -10.13 10.49
CA ARG A 218 -41.79 -9.63 9.60
C ARG A 218 -40.92 -8.59 10.30
N ASP A 219 -41.51 -7.75 11.14
CA ASP A 219 -40.78 -6.69 11.85
C ASP A 219 -39.78 -7.30 12.84
N ALA A 220 -40.19 -8.34 13.59
CA ALA A 220 -39.26 -9.06 14.46
C ALA A 220 -38.13 -9.74 13.66
N ALA A 221 -38.41 -10.28 12.48
CA ALA A 221 -37.38 -10.87 11.62
C ALA A 221 -36.37 -9.82 11.11
N VAL A 222 -36.86 -8.64 10.69
CA VAL A 222 -36.01 -7.50 10.31
C VAL A 222 -35.11 -7.08 11.47
N ARG A 223 -35.66 -6.88 12.67
CA ARG A 223 -34.87 -6.51 13.87
C ARG A 223 -33.80 -7.55 14.19
N ARG A 224 -34.14 -8.85 14.15
CA ARG A 224 -33.17 -9.94 14.38
C ARG A 224 -32.03 -9.91 13.37
N LEU A 225 -32.32 -9.66 12.09
CA LEU A 225 -31.28 -9.56 11.07
C LEU A 225 -30.39 -8.35 11.33
N VAL A 226 -30.97 -7.16 11.52
CA VAL A 226 -30.20 -5.92 11.78
C VAL A 226 -29.25 -6.10 12.96
N HIS A 227 -29.75 -6.60 14.09
CA HIS A 227 -28.92 -6.83 15.28
C HIS A 227 -27.77 -7.83 15.04
N ARG A 228 -27.96 -8.81 14.16
CA ARG A 228 -26.88 -9.75 13.77
C ARG A 228 -25.84 -9.07 12.88
N LEU A 229 -26.27 -8.19 11.98
CA LEU A 229 -25.37 -7.43 11.11
C LEU A 229 -24.52 -6.44 11.92
N GLU A 230 -25.11 -5.76 12.91
CA GLU A 230 -24.39 -4.85 13.82
C GLU A 230 -23.25 -5.55 14.55
N ARG A 231 -23.56 -6.67 15.22
CA ARG A 231 -22.52 -7.46 15.92
C ARG A 231 -21.40 -7.91 14.97
N HIS A 232 -21.71 -8.18 13.71
CA HIS A 232 -20.70 -8.53 12.72
C HIS A 232 -19.89 -7.33 12.26
N GLN A 233 -20.52 -6.18 12.01
CA GLN A 233 -19.83 -4.94 11.66
C GLN A 233 -18.88 -4.52 12.78
N ASP A 234 -19.36 -4.51 14.02
CA ASP A 234 -18.59 -4.10 15.19
C ASP A 234 -17.37 -5.00 15.45
N SER A 235 -17.46 -6.29 15.10
CA SER A 235 -16.34 -7.23 15.25
C SER A 235 -15.40 -7.30 14.04
N SER A 236 -15.91 -7.10 12.82
CA SER A 236 -15.12 -7.22 11.59
C SER A 236 -14.54 -5.89 11.08
N GLY A 237 -15.16 -4.75 11.45
CA GLY A 237 -14.87 -3.44 10.89
C GLY A 237 -15.28 -3.27 9.42
N GLU A 238 -15.99 -4.24 8.83
CA GLU A 238 -16.43 -4.21 7.43
C GLU A 238 -17.78 -3.48 7.30
N PRO A 239 -17.86 -2.35 6.57
CA PRO A 239 -19.10 -1.59 6.46
C PRO A 239 -20.24 -2.41 5.85
N LEU A 240 -21.41 -2.34 6.48
CA LEU A 240 -22.61 -3.09 6.12
C LEU A 240 -23.77 -2.15 5.85
N THR A 241 -24.36 -2.31 4.67
CA THR A 241 -25.68 -1.74 4.34
C THR A 241 -26.66 -2.88 4.05
N VAL A 242 -27.83 -2.85 4.68
CA VAL A 242 -28.91 -3.80 4.41
C VAL A 242 -30.10 -3.07 3.78
N VAL A 243 -30.66 -3.65 2.73
CA VAL A 243 -31.78 -3.10 1.97
C VAL A 243 -32.98 -4.02 2.13
N PHE A 244 -34.13 -3.45 2.49
CA PHE A 244 -35.39 -4.16 2.64
C PHE A 244 -36.47 -3.59 1.71
N ASP A 245 -37.39 -4.46 1.27
CA ASP A 245 -38.66 -4.03 0.71
C ASP A 245 -39.61 -3.53 1.81
N GLY A 246 -40.46 -2.56 1.47
CA GLY A 246 -41.57 -2.13 2.32
C GLY A 246 -41.21 -0.97 3.24
N ARG A 247 -41.86 -0.90 4.41
CA ARG A 247 -41.67 0.19 5.38
C ARG A 247 -40.82 -0.27 6.56
N PRO A 248 -40.04 0.64 7.18
CA PRO A 248 -39.32 0.34 8.40
C PRO A 248 -40.27 0.03 9.56
N PRO A 249 -39.91 -0.90 10.46
CA PRO A 249 -40.50 -1.01 11.79
C PRO A 249 -40.40 0.34 12.53
N ALA A 250 -41.42 0.71 13.29
CA ALA A 250 -41.55 2.04 13.90
C ALA A 250 -40.42 2.40 14.89
N ASP A 251 -39.73 1.41 15.43
CA ASP A 251 -38.72 1.48 16.48
C ASP A 251 -37.30 1.12 16.01
N LEU A 252 -37.06 1.02 14.69
CA LEU A 252 -35.75 0.62 14.12
C LEU A 252 -34.71 1.76 14.13
N ALA A 253 -34.67 2.58 15.17
CA ALA A 253 -33.72 3.70 15.29
C ALA A 253 -32.35 3.25 15.83
N ASP A 254 -31.32 4.04 15.53
CA ASP A 254 -29.96 3.96 16.10
C ASP A 254 -29.12 2.72 15.76
N ALA A 255 -29.31 2.13 14.57
CA ALA A 255 -28.47 1.03 14.13
C ALA A 255 -27.05 1.47 13.71
N SER A 256 -26.00 0.73 14.11
CA SER A 256 -24.63 1.02 13.67
C SER A 256 -24.42 0.68 12.19
N VAL A 257 -25.20 -0.28 11.67
CA VAL A 257 -25.27 -0.60 10.24
C VAL A 257 -26.19 0.34 9.50
N GLN A 258 -25.90 0.62 8.24
CA GLN A 258 -26.80 1.42 7.42
C GLN A 258 -28.02 0.57 7.01
N VAL A 259 -29.20 0.91 7.52
CA VAL A 259 -30.46 0.26 7.11
C VAL A 259 -31.18 1.13 6.09
N ARG A 260 -31.52 0.56 4.93
CA ARG A 260 -32.27 1.21 3.87
C ARG A 260 -33.56 0.45 3.56
N PHE A 261 -34.61 1.20 3.25
CA PHE A 261 -35.86 0.68 2.73
C PHE A 261 -36.06 1.26 1.33
N ALA A 262 -36.40 0.40 0.37
CA ALA A 262 -36.56 0.83 -1.01
C ALA A 262 -37.63 1.93 -1.14
N PRO A 263 -37.35 3.02 -1.88
CA PRO A 263 -38.29 4.14 -1.99
C PRO A 263 -39.52 3.79 -2.84
N ARG A 264 -39.36 2.88 -3.81
CA ARG A 264 -40.43 2.41 -4.68
C ARG A 264 -41.28 1.34 -3.97
N ARG A 265 -42.60 1.35 -4.19
CA ARG A 265 -43.47 0.24 -3.77
C ARG A 265 -43.58 -0.81 -4.88
N GLY A 266 -43.75 -2.07 -4.48
CA GLY A 266 -43.99 -3.19 -5.40
C GLY A 266 -42.93 -4.27 -5.26
N ARG A 267 -43.05 -5.31 -6.08
CA ARG A 267 -42.07 -6.40 -6.14
C ARG A 267 -40.72 -5.85 -6.61
N ASP A 268 -39.64 -6.47 -6.13
CA ASP A 268 -38.26 -6.22 -6.56
C ASP A 268 -37.77 -4.79 -6.29
N ALA A 269 -38.37 -4.07 -5.33
CA ALA A 269 -37.99 -2.68 -5.05
C ALA A 269 -36.62 -2.59 -4.34
N ALA A 270 -36.35 -3.52 -3.41
CA ALA A 270 -35.04 -3.67 -2.78
C ALA A 270 -33.96 -4.03 -3.81
N ASP A 271 -34.25 -4.94 -4.74
CA ASP A 271 -33.35 -5.34 -5.81
C ASP A 271 -32.96 -4.14 -6.67
N ASP A 272 -33.93 -3.31 -7.07
CA ASP A 272 -33.67 -2.10 -7.85
C ASP A 272 -32.82 -1.09 -7.08
N GLU A 273 -33.04 -0.94 -5.77
CA GLU A 273 -32.25 -0.04 -4.93
C GLU A 273 -30.81 -0.56 -4.76
N ILE A 274 -30.62 -1.86 -4.56
CA ILE A 274 -29.28 -2.48 -4.49
C ILE A 274 -28.53 -2.26 -5.81
N VAL A 275 -29.19 -2.48 -6.95
CA VAL A 275 -28.58 -2.27 -8.27
C VAL A 275 -28.23 -0.80 -8.49
N ARG A 276 -29.14 0.12 -8.14
CA ARG A 276 -28.86 1.57 -8.19
C ARG A 276 -27.66 1.94 -7.32
N MET A 277 -27.54 1.37 -6.13
CA MET A 277 -26.40 1.59 -5.23
C MET A 277 -25.09 1.08 -5.86
N VAL A 278 -25.10 -0.09 -6.50
CA VAL A 278 -23.92 -0.62 -7.21
C VAL A 278 -23.54 0.28 -8.38
N GLU A 279 -24.50 0.65 -9.23
CA GLU A 279 -24.26 1.44 -10.45
C GLU A 279 -23.80 2.88 -10.18
N THR A 280 -24.19 3.44 -9.03
CA THR A 280 -23.83 4.81 -8.63
C THR A 280 -22.60 4.87 -7.72
N ASP A 281 -22.01 3.72 -7.39
CA ASP A 281 -20.84 3.64 -6.54
C ASP A 281 -19.56 4.05 -7.30
N ARG A 282 -18.63 4.73 -6.61
CA ARG A 282 -17.35 5.15 -7.20
C ARG A 282 -16.33 4.01 -7.32
N ASP A 283 -16.52 2.94 -6.54
CA ASP A 283 -15.68 1.74 -6.53
C ASP A 283 -16.58 0.49 -6.34
N PRO A 284 -17.33 0.07 -7.36
CA PRO A 284 -18.20 -1.10 -7.27
C PRO A 284 -17.43 -2.41 -7.08
N GLY A 285 -16.15 -2.48 -7.46
CA GLY A 285 -15.31 -3.67 -7.26
C GLY A 285 -15.13 -4.07 -5.79
N SER A 286 -15.19 -3.07 -4.90
CA SER A 286 -15.16 -3.24 -3.43
C SER A 286 -16.47 -3.75 -2.83
N LEU A 287 -17.58 -3.69 -3.58
CA LEU A 287 -18.89 -4.12 -3.08
C LEU A 287 -19.02 -5.65 -3.14
N ARG A 288 -19.68 -6.19 -2.11
CA ARG A 288 -20.14 -7.57 -2.07
C ARG A 288 -21.64 -7.60 -1.80
N VAL A 289 -22.42 -7.91 -2.85
CA VAL A 289 -23.87 -8.07 -2.76
C VAL A 289 -24.19 -9.45 -2.21
N VAL A 290 -24.95 -9.49 -1.12
CA VAL A 290 -25.44 -10.73 -0.52
C VAL A 290 -26.84 -11.03 -1.03
N THR A 291 -26.95 -12.02 -1.91
CA THR A 291 -28.24 -12.52 -2.41
C THR A 291 -28.09 -13.93 -2.96
N SER A 292 -29.14 -14.73 -2.85
CA SER A 292 -29.29 -16.01 -3.55
C SER A 292 -30.22 -15.92 -4.77
N ASP A 293 -30.79 -14.73 -5.05
CA ASP A 293 -31.57 -14.48 -6.27
C ASP A 293 -30.65 -14.38 -7.48
N SER A 294 -30.92 -15.17 -8.52
CA SER A 294 -30.06 -15.23 -9.71
C SER A 294 -30.15 -13.98 -10.58
N THR A 295 -31.29 -13.30 -10.58
CA THR A 295 -31.53 -12.07 -11.36
C THR A 295 -30.79 -10.90 -10.72
N LEU A 296 -30.95 -10.68 -9.42
CA LEU A 296 -30.21 -9.66 -8.69
C LEU A 296 -28.70 -9.93 -8.74
N ALA A 297 -28.28 -11.19 -8.58
CA ALA A 297 -26.88 -11.57 -8.69
C ALA A 297 -26.28 -11.28 -10.08
N ALA A 298 -27.04 -11.46 -11.16
CA ALA A 298 -26.58 -11.13 -12.50
C ALA A 298 -26.43 -9.61 -12.69
N ARG A 299 -27.43 -8.84 -12.24
CA ARG A 299 -27.41 -7.35 -12.30
C ARG A 299 -26.27 -6.76 -11.48
N ALA A 300 -26.05 -7.24 -10.26
CA ALA A 300 -24.95 -6.80 -9.41
C ALA A 300 -23.57 -7.04 -10.04
N ARG A 301 -23.36 -8.22 -10.65
CA ARG A 301 -22.11 -8.52 -11.37
C ARG A 301 -21.94 -7.65 -12.61
N ALA A 302 -23.01 -7.38 -13.35
CA ALA A 302 -22.96 -6.47 -14.50
C ALA A 302 -22.56 -5.04 -14.09
N GLY A 303 -22.96 -4.61 -12.89
CA GLY A 303 -22.51 -3.34 -12.28
C GLY A 303 -21.11 -3.35 -11.65
N GLY A 304 -20.37 -4.46 -11.73
CA GLY A 304 -18.99 -4.56 -11.24
C GLY A 304 -18.82 -5.05 -9.79
N ALA A 305 -19.92 -5.36 -9.10
CA ALA A 305 -19.87 -5.88 -7.74
C ALA A 305 -19.61 -7.40 -7.69
N GLY A 306 -18.94 -7.86 -6.63
CA GLY A 306 -18.91 -9.28 -6.31
C GLY A 306 -20.22 -9.74 -5.67
N VAL A 307 -20.54 -11.03 -5.76
CA VAL A 307 -21.78 -11.60 -5.19
C VAL A 307 -21.45 -12.77 -4.26
N VAL A 308 -22.14 -12.82 -3.12
CA VAL A 308 -22.07 -13.88 -2.12
C VAL A 308 -23.49 -14.40 -1.86
N SER A 309 -23.67 -15.72 -1.78
CA SER A 309 -24.99 -16.28 -1.48
C SER A 309 -25.40 -16.01 -0.03
N ALA A 310 -26.71 -15.81 0.21
CA ALA A 310 -27.25 -15.54 1.54
C ALA A 310 -26.87 -16.64 2.55
N GLY A 311 -26.92 -17.92 2.15
CA GLY A 311 -26.50 -19.02 3.01
C GLY A 311 -25.00 -19.00 3.37
N SER A 312 -24.13 -18.59 2.43
CA SER A 312 -22.69 -18.47 2.72
C SER A 312 -22.40 -17.29 3.64
N PHE A 313 -23.13 -16.20 3.48
CA PHE A 313 -23.04 -15.04 4.35
C PHE A 313 -23.55 -15.36 5.77
N LEU A 314 -24.64 -16.11 5.92
CA LEU A 314 -25.14 -16.52 7.23
C LEU A 314 -24.15 -17.39 8.02
N ARG A 315 -23.41 -18.28 7.35
CA ARG A 315 -22.32 -19.05 7.98
C ARG A 315 -21.22 -18.12 8.50
N ARG A 316 -20.93 -17.03 7.78
CA ARG A 316 -19.96 -16.00 8.19
C ARG A 316 -20.44 -15.21 9.42
N LEU A 317 -21.74 -15.02 9.59
CA LEU A 317 -22.32 -14.41 10.79
C LEU A 317 -22.26 -15.32 12.05
N GLY A 318 -21.77 -16.56 11.91
CA GLY A 318 -21.60 -17.50 13.01
C GLY A 318 -22.80 -18.43 13.24
N ASP A 319 -23.76 -18.45 12.31
CA ASP A 319 -24.95 -19.28 12.47
C ASP A 319 -24.79 -20.58 11.65
N ARG A 320 -24.74 -21.72 12.35
CA ARG A 320 -24.89 -23.07 11.77
C ARG A 320 -26.35 -23.38 11.49
#